data_AF-A0A437ME77-F1
#
_entry.id   AF-A0A437ME77-F1
#
_cell.length_a   1.000
_cell.length_b   1.000
_cell.length_c   1.000
_cell.angle_alpha   90.00
_cell.angle_beta   90.00
_cell.angle_gamma   90.00
#
_symmetry.space_group_name_H-M   'P 1'
#
loop_
_entity.id
_entity.type
_entity.pdbx_description
1 polymer ?
#
loop_
_entity_poly.entity_id
_entity_poly.type
_entity_poly.pdbx_seq_one_letter_code
_entity_poly.pdbx_strand_id
1 'polypeptide(L)'
;MNRRLLLAGLPAIIVSRQGHGTTGQYTTFRNLRLWPGDAQGVSCRAQIMVEPSGGMCMRIRVRDVGQIVLPSWYGNARVVGRLTARDREVLLVSFEGNHGTGVSQRLGALIGMDNTRQLRVLGIETLEAEDNQVSTANRSTLGAVTGQPGGFAVSVVVRTDIEHHGRRQPSRVARWRTELPWDGQGVIPAPPPPPGAQEEHARVDRTRAAVADWLAEAPRTDLREAPFEEWGLWNVGLIEQPA
;
A
#
# COMPACT_ATOMS: atom_id res chain seq x y z
N MET A 1 15.32 34.89 -26.19
CA MET A 1 15.69 33.51 -25.81
C MET A 1 14.68 33.01 -24.78
N ASN A 2 13.75 32.18 -25.21
CA ASN A 2 12.66 31.64 -24.38
C ASN A 2 13.14 30.42 -23.58
N ARG A 3 13.13 30.50 -22.24
CA ARG A 3 13.22 29.33 -21.36
C ARG A 3 11.82 28.98 -20.85
N ARG A 4 11.13 28.12 -21.61
CA ARG A 4 10.02 27.30 -21.09
C ARG A 4 10.66 26.12 -20.35
N LEU A 5 10.62 26.13 -19.03
CA LEU A 5 10.90 24.96 -18.21
C LEU A 5 9.59 24.24 -17.91
N LEU A 6 9.57 22.97 -18.34
CA LEU A 6 8.48 22.01 -18.23
C LEU A 6 8.10 21.80 -16.75
N LEU A 7 6.96 22.36 -16.36
CA LEU A 7 6.14 21.88 -15.24
C LEU A 7 5.16 20.84 -15.82
N ALA A 8 5.63 19.60 -15.97
CA ALA A 8 4.77 18.48 -16.34
C ALA A 8 5.10 17.30 -15.43
N GLY A 9 4.09 16.78 -14.73
CA GLY A 9 4.12 15.44 -14.16
C GLY A 9 4.38 15.32 -12.65
N LEU A 10 3.59 16.01 -11.82
CA LEU A 10 3.29 15.50 -10.48
C LEU A 10 1.79 15.18 -10.45
N PRO A 11 1.36 13.91 -10.27
CA PRO A 11 -0.03 13.66 -9.92
C PRO A 11 -0.27 14.23 -8.51
N ALA A 12 -1.47 14.78 -8.34
CA ALA A 12 -1.91 15.55 -7.19
C ALA A 12 -1.43 14.99 -5.84
N ILE A 13 -0.79 15.86 -5.07
CA ILE A 13 -0.53 15.65 -3.65
C ILE A 13 -1.88 15.46 -2.97
N ILE A 14 -2.19 14.23 -2.57
CA ILE A 14 -3.30 13.97 -1.64
C ILE A 14 -2.82 14.43 -0.27
N VAL A 15 -3.12 15.67 0.08
CA VAL A 15 -2.96 16.19 1.43
C VAL A 15 -3.95 15.42 2.31
N SER A 16 -3.45 14.49 3.13
CA SER A 16 -4.25 13.81 4.13
C SER A 16 -4.55 14.81 5.26
N ARG A 17 -5.79 15.30 5.32
CA ARG A 17 -6.31 15.96 6.51
C ARG A 17 -6.45 14.88 7.59
N GLN A 18 -5.74 15.03 8.71
CA GLN A 18 -5.96 14.21 9.90
C GLN A 18 -7.38 14.48 10.42
N GLY A 19 -8.25 13.48 10.26
CA GLY A 19 -9.56 13.46 10.92
C GLY A 19 -9.43 12.71 12.24
N HIS A 20 -9.78 13.36 13.34
CA HIS A 20 -9.92 12.71 14.64
C HIS A 20 -11.00 11.61 14.58
N GLY A 21 -10.76 10.53 15.32
CA GLY A 21 -11.56 9.31 15.33
C GLY A 21 -13.04 9.55 15.59
N THR A 22 -13.86 9.23 14.57
CA THR A 22 -15.29 8.96 14.74
C THR A 22 -15.51 7.50 14.40
N THR A 23 -15.88 6.71 15.41
CA THR A 23 -16.46 5.38 15.23
C THR A 23 -17.67 5.50 14.29
N GLY A 24 -17.62 4.80 13.16
CA GLY A 24 -18.66 4.84 12.13
C GLY A 24 -18.23 5.38 10.76
N GLN A 25 -16.96 5.35 10.38
CA GLN A 25 -16.60 5.57 8.98
C GLN A 25 -17.10 4.39 8.13
N TYR A 26 -18.11 4.67 7.31
CA TYR A 26 -18.64 3.74 6.32
C TYR A 26 -18.30 4.25 4.93
N THR A 27 -17.72 3.39 4.10
CA THR A 27 -17.59 3.65 2.67
C THR A 27 -18.40 2.61 1.91
N THR A 28 -19.28 3.05 1.00
CA THR A 28 -20.05 2.15 0.14
C THR A 28 -19.70 2.40 -1.31
N PHE A 29 -19.33 1.35 -2.02
CA PHE A 29 -19.13 1.37 -3.46
C PHE A 29 -20.25 0.58 -4.12
N ARG A 30 -20.91 1.19 -5.10
CA ARG A 30 -21.84 0.51 -6.00
C ARG A 30 -21.13 0.23 -7.33
N ASN A 31 -21.54 -0.84 -7.99
CA ASN A 31 -21.11 -1.23 -9.33
C ASN A 31 -19.58 -1.40 -9.44
N LEU A 32 -18.97 -2.12 -8.49
CA LEU A 32 -17.56 -2.50 -8.53
C LEU A 32 -17.40 -3.68 -9.50
N ARG A 33 -16.68 -3.48 -10.60
CA ARG A 33 -16.52 -4.47 -11.67
C ARG A 33 -15.34 -5.38 -11.41
N LEU A 34 -15.48 -6.34 -10.50
CA LEU A 34 -14.39 -7.22 -10.09
C LEU A 34 -13.99 -8.26 -11.14
N TRP A 35 -14.84 -8.49 -12.14
CA TRP A 35 -14.63 -9.48 -13.20
C TRP A 35 -14.76 -8.85 -14.59
N PRO A 36 -13.96 -9.28 -15.60
CA PRO A 36 -14.08 -8.77 -16.96
C PRO A 36 -15.49 -9.02 -17.54
N GLY A 37 -16.10 -7.98 -18.09
CA GLY A 37 -17.44 -8.06 -18.68
C GLY A 37 -18.60 -8.08 -17.68
N ASP A 38 -18.33 -7.93 -16.37
CA ASP A 38 -19.38 -7.73 -15.38
C ASP A 38 -19.96 -6.31 -15.48
N ALA A 39 -20.97 -6.15 -16.34
CA ALA A 39 -21.61 -4.86 -16.61
C ALA A 39 -22.42 -4.33 -15.43
N GLN A 40 -22.96 -5.22 -14.58
CA GLN A 40 -23.75 -4.82 -13.41
C GLN A 40 -22.84 -4.45 -12.24
N GLY A 41 -21.69 -5.13 -12.12
CA GLY A 41 -20.78 -4.97 -11.00
C GLY A 41 -21.40 -5.45 -9.69
N VAL A 42 -20.58 -5.45 -8.63
CA VAL A 42 -21.01 -5.83 -7.29
C VAL A 42 -21.00 -4.64 -6.34
N SER A 43 -21.84 -4.68 -5.31
CA SER A 43 -21.78 -3.68 -4.24
C SER A 43 -20.79 -4.10 -3.17
N CYS A 44 -19.98 -3.14 -2.70
CA CYS A 44 -19.04 -3.32 -1.62
C CYS A 44 -19.33 -2.33 -0.49
N ARG A 45 -19.26 -2.80 0.76
CA ARG A 45 -19.38 -1.98 1.97
C ARG A 45 -18.15 -2.17 2.84
N ALA A 46 -17.47 -1.09 3.13
CA ALA A 46 -16.32 -0.99 4.00
C ALA A 46 -16.69 -0.29 5.31
N GLN A 47 -16.25 -0.85 6.44
CA GLN A 47 -16.55 -0.33 7.77
C GLN A 47 -15.42 -0.65 8.76
N ILE A 48 -15.09 0.31 9.63
CA ILE A 48 -14.30 0.06 10.84
C ILE A 48 -15.17 -0.59 11.91
N MET A 49 -14.69 -1.70 12.45
CA MET A 49 -15.32 -2.51 13.48
C MET A 49 -14.41 -2.60 14.70
N VAL A 50 -15.01 -2.57 15.90
CA VAL A 50 -14.35 -2.97 17.13
C VAL A 50 -14.63 -4.45 17.35
N GLU A 51 -13.59 -5.24 17.53
CA GLU A 51 -13.67 -6.67 17.79
C GLU A 51 -13.90 -6.95 19.29
N PRO A 52 -14.43 -8.12 19.67
CA PRO A 52 -14.64 -8.46 21.09
C PRO A 52 -13.37 -8.41 21.94
N SER A 53 -12.20 -8.60 21.31
CA SER A 53 -10.89 -8.46 21.95
C SER A 53 -10.49 -7.01 22.26
N GLY A 54 -11.29 -6.03 21.84
CA GLY A 54 -10.97 -4.60 21.91
C GLY A 54 -10.11 -4.09 20.75
N GLY A 55 -9.58 -4.98 19.91
CA GLY A 55 -8.89 -4.61 18.67
C GLY A 55 -9.84 -3.98 17.66
N MET A 56 -9.29 -3.23 16.70
CA MET A 56 -10.04 -2.63 15.61
C MET A 56 -9.62 -3.21 14.27
N CYS A 57 -10.58 -3.42 13.37
CA CYS A 57 -10.34 -3.90 12.02
C CYS A 57 -11.26 -3.21 11.02
N MET A 58 -10.81 -3.15 9.77
CA MET A 58 -11.66 -2.77 8.66
C MET A 58 -12.24 -4.03 8.02
N ARG A 59 -13.57 -4.12 7.98
CA ARG A 59 -14.28 -5.18 7.24
C ARG A 59 -14.83 -4.62 5.95
N ILE A 60 -14.54 -5.32 4.85
CA ILE A 60 -14.96 -4.97 3.50
C ILE A 60 -15.81 -6.12 2.99
N ARG A 61 -17.13 -5.96 3.03
CA ARG A 61 -18.07 -6.95 2.52
C ARG A 61 -18.36 -6.69 1.05
N VAL A 62 -18.10 -7.67 0.21
CA VAL A 62 -18.47 -7.69 -1.21
C VAL A 62 -19.71 -8.56 -1.35
N ARG A 63 -20.82 -7.94 -1.75
CA ARG A 63 -22.12 -8.61 -1.83
C ARG A 63 -22.02 -9.83 -2.76
N ASP A 64 -22.57 -10.95 -2.28
CA ASP A 64 -22.65 -12.24 -2.98
C ASP A 64 -21.30 -12.86 -3.39
N VAL A 65 -20.19 -12.30 -2.89
CA VAL A 65 -18.82 -12.76 -3.19
C VAL A 65 -18.07 -13.17 -1.92
N GLY A 66 -18.02 -12.30 -0.91
CA GLY A 66 -17.24 -12.58 0.29
C GLY A 66 -16.91 -11.34 1.12
N GLN A 67 -15.87 -11.45 1.95
CA GLN A 67 -15.39 -10.33 2.76
C GLN A 67 -13.86 -10.30 2.81
N ILE A 68 -13.30 -9.11 3.01
CA ILE A 68 -11.91 -8.90 3.40
C ILE A 68 -11.86 -8.27 4.80
N VAL A 69 -10.89 -8.70 5.62
CA VAL A 69 -10.58 -8.11 6.92
C VAL A 69 -9.14 -7.60 6.91
N LEU A 70 -8.97 -6.30 7.20
CA LEU A 70 -7.66 -5.66 7.35
C LEU A 70 -7.51 -5.19 8.81
N PRO A 71 -6.32 -5.30 9.42
CA PRO A 71 -6.09 -4.73 10.74
C PRO A 71 -6.20 -3.20 10.69
N SER A 72 -6.66 -2.59 11.78
CA SER A 72 -6.71 -1.13 11.90
C SER A 72 -6.57 -0.68 13.35
N TRP A 73 -5.34 -0.65 13.84
CA TRP A 73 -5.02 -0.39 15.26
C TRP A 73 -5.63 0.90 15.82
N TYR A 74 -5.77 1.94 15.00
CA TYR A 74 -6.29 3.24 15.40
C TYR A 74 -7.57 3.64 14.64
N GLY A 75 -8.14 2.73 13.85
CA GLY A 75 -9.36 3.00 13.08
C GLY A 75 -9.15 3.92 11.89
N ASN A 76 -7.92 4.07 11.38
CA ASN A 76 -7.57 4.93 10.26
C ASN A 76 -7.57 4.22 8.90
N ALA A 77 -7.90 2.92 8.87
CA ALA A 77 -8.03 2.19 7.62
C ALA A 77 -9.20 2.75 6.79
N ARG A 78 -9.00 2.87 5.47
CA ARG A 78 -9.97 3.48 4.57
C ARG A 78 -9.79 3.00 3.15
N VAL A 79 -10.87 2.97 2.37
CA VAL A 79 -10.76 2.75 0.94
C VAL A 79 -10.23 4.02 0.29
N VAL A 80 -9.09 3.91 -0.39
CA VAL A 80 -8.44 5.04 -1.07
C VAL A 80 -9.13 5.29 -2.41
N GLY A 81 -9.45 4.23 -3.14
CA GLY A 81 -10.09 4.34 -4.43
C GLY A 81 -10.16 3.01 -5.18
N ARG A 82 -10.43 3.12 -6.48
CA ARG A 82 -10.49 2.01 -7.42
C ARG A 82 -9.39 2.19 -8.47
N LEU A 83 -8.72 1.11 -8.79
CA LEU A 83 -7.75 1.02 -9.88
C LEU A 83 -8.32 0.09 -10.93
N THR A 84 -7.95 0.30 -12.19
CA THR A 84 -8.34 -0.58 -13.29
C THR A 84 -7.12 -1.31 -13.82
N ALA A 85 -7.22 -2.63 -13.93
CA ALA A 85 -6.24 -3.49 -14.58
C ALA A 85 -6.99 -4.61 -15.29
N ARG A 86 -6.57 -5.03 -16.49
CA ARG A 86 -7.19 -6.18 -17.20
C ARG A 86 -8.72 -6.12 -17.27
N ASP A 87 -9.26 -4.94 -17.60
CA ASP A 87 -10.70 -4.66 -17.74
C ASP A 87 -11.55 -4.98 -16.50
N ARG A 88 -10.92 -4.98 -15.31
CA ARG A 88 -11.58 -5.12 -14.02
C ARG A 88 -11.10 -4.05 -13.04
N GLU A 89 -11.95 -3.74 -12.06
CA GLU A 89 -11.65 -2.85 -10.96
C GLU A 89 -11.04 -3.63 -9.78
N VAL A 90 -10.03 -3.04 -9.16
CA VAL A 90 -9.37 -3.50 -7.94
C VAL A 90 -9.46 -2.37 -6.92
N LEU A 91 -9.86 -2.68 -5.70
CA LEU A 91 -9.91 -1.71 -4.61
C LEU A 91 -8.49 -1.49 -4.07
N LEU A 92 -8.09 -0.23 -3.93
CA LEU A 92 -6.93 0.14 -3.12
C LEU A 92 -7.43 0.56 -1.74
N VAL A 93 -7.03 -0.18 -0.72
CA VAL A 93 -7.43 0.10 0.66
C VAL A 93 -6.20 0.37 1.50
N SER A 94 -6.19 1.55 2.11
CA SER A 94 -5.16 1.98 3.04
C SER A 94 -5.45 1.40 4.41
N PHE A 95 -4.44 0.90 5.08
CA PHE A 95 -4.54 0.46 6.47
C PHE A 95 -3.22 0.67 7.21
N GLU A 96 -3.28 0.56 8.52
CA GLU A 96 -2.15 0.68 9.43
C GLU A 96 -1.16 -0.49 9.29
N GLY A 97 0.11 -0.18 8.99
CA GLY A 97 1.25 -1.11 9.14
C GLY A 97 1.95 -0.95 10.49
N ASN A 98 3.25 -0.62 10.48
CA ASN A 98 4.03 -0.32 11.69
C ASN A 98 3.61 0.95 12.42
N HIS A 99 3.54 0.85 13.75
CA HIS A 99 3.30 1.96 14.67
C HIS A 99 4.14 1.76 15.92
N GLY A 100 4.99 2.73 16.24
CA GLY A 100 5.84 2.69 17.43
C GLY A 100 6.41 4.07 17.75
N THR A 101 7.24 4.17 18.78
CA THR A 101 7.86 5.44 19.19
C THR A 101 8.71 5.99 18.04
N GLY A 102 8.20 7.04 17.38
CA GLY A 102 8.88 7.69 16.26
C GLY A 102 8.69 7.00 14.90
N VAL A 103 7.91 5.93 14.76
CA VAL A 103 7.67 5.26 13.47
C VAL A 103 6.18 5.21 13.15
N SER A 104 5.81 5.61 11.93
CA SER A 104 4.44 5.48 11.43
C SER A 104 4.44 4.94 10.01
N GLN A 105 3.49 4.04 9.72
CA GLN A 105 3.39 3.44 8.40
C GLN A 105 1.94 3.21 7.96
N ARG A 106 1.71 3.53 6.69
CA ARG A 106 0.48 3.25 5.97
C ARG A 106 0.76 2.27 4.82
N LEU A 107 0.07 1.14 4.87
CA LEU A 107 0.09 0.12 3.83
C LEU A 107 -1.13 0.27 2.93
N GLY A 108 -1.04 -0.26 1.71
CA GLY A 108 -2.10 -0.31 0.71
C GLY A 108 -2.33 -1.74 0.26
N ALA A 109 -3.48 -2.31 0.56
CA ALA A 109 -3.92 -3.59 0.02
C ALA A 109 -4.65 -3.40 -1.31
N LEU A 110 -4.23 -4.14 -2.32
CA LEU A 110 -4.94 -4.30 -3.59
C LEU A 110 -5.90 -5.47 -3.45
N ILE A 111 -7.20 -5.23 -3.53
CA ILE A 111 -8.26 -6.22 -3.29
C ILE A 111 -9.07 -6.40 -4.56
N GLY A 112 -9.19 -7.65 -5.03
CA GLY A 112 -9.96 -7.96 -6.23
C GLY A 112 -10.29 -9.44 -6.35
N MET A 113 -10.79 -9.81 -7.52
CA MET A 113 -11.03 -11.21 -7.88
C MET A 113 -10.05 -11.68 -8.94
N ASP A 114 -9.48 -12.87 -8.72
CA ASP A 114 -8.67 -13.56 -9.72
C ASP A 114 -9.55 -14.27 -10.77
N ASN A 115 -8.91 -14.87 -11.78
CA ASN A 115 -9.56 -15.61 -12.88
C ASN A 115 -10.32 -16.88 -12.40
N THR A 116 -10.13 -17.30 -11.15
CA THR A 116 -10.91 -18.39 -10.54
C THR A 116 -12.15 -17.88 -9.79
N ARG A 117 -12.45 -16.58 -9.91
CA ARG A 117 -13.52 -15.88 -9.20
C ARG A 117 -13.36 -15.93 -7.68
N GLN A 118 -12.13 -16.03 -7.20
CA GLN A 118 -11.87 -15.94 -5.76
C GLN A 118 -11.55 -14.50 -5.38
N LEU A 119 -12.27 -13.98 -4.40
CA LEU A 119 -11.93 -12.72 -3.74
C LEU A 119 -10.66 -12.92 -2.92
N ARG A 120 -9.69 -12.03 -3.08
CA ARG A 120 -8.42 -12.07 -2.34
C ARG A 120 -7.74 -10.70 -2.27
N VAL A 121 -6.78 -10.60 -1.37
CA VAL A 121 -5.72 -9.59 -1.44
C VAL A 121 -4.74 -10.01 -2.52
N LEU A 122 -4.60 -9.17 -3.54
CA LEU A 122 -3.74 -9.38 -4.71
C LEU A 122 -2.30 -8.93 -4.47
N GLY A 123 -2.10 -7.94 -3.59
CA GLY A 123 -0.79 -7.40 -3.27
C GLY A 123 -0.88 -6.38 -2.15
N ILE A 124 0.25 -6.09 -1.51
CA ILE A 124 0.36 -5.08 -0.44
C ILE A 124 1.57 -4.21 -0.73
N GLU A 125 1.38 -2.90 -0.64
CA GLU A 125 2.43 -1.90 -0.88
C GLU A 125 2.57 -0.95 0.29
N THR A 126 3.76 -0.38 0.47
CA THR A 126 3.93 0.76 1.37
C THR A 126 3.46 2.02 0.65
N LEU A 127 2.42 2.68 1.19
CA LEU A 127 1.93 3.97 0.68
C LEU A 127 2.66 5.13 1.33
N GLU A 128 2.86 5.04 2.64
CA GLU A 128 3.60 6.05 3.40
C GLU A 128 4.36 5.36 4.53
N ALA A 129 5.58 5.78 4.79
CA ALA A 129 6.29 5.45 6.01
C ALA A 129 7.10 6.65 6.46
N GLU A 130 7.14 6.90 7.76
CA GLU A 130 7.98 7.91 8.36
C GLU A 130 8.68 7.30 9.56
N ASP A 131 9.99 7.49 9.60
CA ASP A 131 10.87 7.16 10.70
C ASP A 131 11.51 8.44 11.23
N ASN A 132 11.12 8.77 12.45
CA ASN A 132 11.51 9.91 13.28
C ASN A 132 12.23 9.43 14.56
N GLN A 133 12.90 8.27 14.55
CA GLN A 133 13.69 7.86 15.71
C GLN A 133 14.66 8.97 16.12
N VAL A 134 15.01 8.97 17.42
CA VAL A 134 15.74 10.01 18.20
C VAL A 134 17.15 10.36 17.66
N SER A 135 17.51 9.87 16.47
CA SER A 135 18.76 10.19 15.78
C SER A 135 18.66 11.47 14.94
N THR A 136 19.82 11.98 14.54
CA THR A 136 19.98 13.10 13.60
C THR A 136 19.54 12.76 12.17
N ALA A 137 18.72 11.73 11.93
CA ALA A 137 18.24 11.38 10.60
C ALA A 137 16.73 11.05 10.62
N ASN A 138 15.96 11.74 9.77
CA ASN A 138 14.57 11.40 9.48
C ASN A 138 14.54 10.70 8.12
N ARG A 139 13.76 9.63 8.01
CA ARG A 139 13.50 9.00 6.72
C ARG A 139 12.02 8.92 6.43
N SER A 140 11.64 9.22 5.19
CA SER A 140 10.28 9.07 4.71
C SER A 140 10.25 8.26 3.41
N THR A 141 9.21 7.44 3.28
CA THR A 141 8.87 6.71 2.06
C THR A 141 7.48 7.13 1.63
N LEU A 142 7.31 7.43 0.35
CA LEU A 142 6.01 7.67 -0.28
C LEU A 142 5.87 6.74 -1.47
N GLY A 143 4.79 5.96 -1.47
CA GLY A 143 4.41 5.04 -2.52
C GLY A 143 3.08 5.44 -3.15
N ALA A 144 3.00 5.32 -4.48
CA ALA A 144 1.78 5.54 -5.24
C ALA A 144 1.54 4.37 -6.19
N VAL A 145 0.36 3.74 -6.06
CA VAL A 145 -0.06 2.64 -6.93
C VAL A 145 -0.99 3.15 -8.01
N THR A 146 -0.74 2.74 -9.25
CA THR A 146 -1.54 3.09 -10.42
C THR A 146 -1.95 1.83 -11.17
N GLY A 147 -3.19 1.77 -11.66
CA GLY A 147 -3.65 0.70 -12.54
C GLY A 147 -3.21 0.93 -13.99
N GLN A 148 -2.95 -0.15 -14.71
CA GLN A 148 -2.56 -0.16 -16.12
C GLN A 148 -3.23 -1.33 -16.86
N PRO A 149 -3.37 -1.29 -18.20
CA PRO A 149 -4.02 -2.37 -18.95
C PRO A 149 -3.48 -3.78 -18.63
N GLY A 150 -2.17 -3.90 -18.42
CA GLY A 150 -1.48 -5.17 -18.14
C GLY A 150 -1.22 -5.48 -16.66
N GLY A 151 -1.70 -4.67 -15.72
CA GLY A 151 -1.41 -4.85 -14.30
C GLY A 151 -1.37 -3.52 -13.55
N PHE A 152 -0.31 -3.29 -12.78
CA PHE A 152 -0.16 -2.10 -11.95
C PHE A 152 1.25 -1.53 -12.10
N ALA A 153 1.43 -0.33 -11.57
CA ALA A 153 2.76 0.18 -11.30
C ALA A 153 2.79 0.94 -9.98
N VAL A 154 3.95 0.84 -9.32
CA VAL A 154 4.22 1.49 -8.05
C VAL A 154 5.35 2.48 -8.27
N SER A 155 5.09 3.75 -7.94
CA SER A 155 6.14 4.77 -7.91
C SER A 155 6.53 5.00 -6.46
N VAL A 156 7.83 4.93 -6.15
CA VAL A 156 8.36 5.05 -4.80
C VAL A 156 9.35 6.20 -4.73
N VAL A 157 9.22 7.00 -3.69
CA VAL A 157 10.18 8.03 -3.30
C VAL A 157 10.64 7.75 -1.89
N VAL A 158 11.93 7.58 -1.69
CA VAL A 158 12.55 7.50 -0.37
C VAL A 158 13.41 8.73 -0.16
N ARG A 159 13.23 9.40 0.97
CA ARG A 159 13.97 10.60 1.36
C ARG A 159 14.60 10.38 2.72
N THR A 160 15.89 10.66 2.83
CA THR A 160 16.62 10.71 4.10
C THR A 160 17.09 12.14 4.32
N ASP A 161 16.61 12.75 5.38
CA ASP A 161 17.03 14.04 5.88
C ASP A 161 17.99 13.84 7.05
N ILE A 162 19.10 14.58 7.08
CA ILE A 162 20.01 14.62 8.22
C ILE A 162 19.83 15.96 8.92
N GLU A 163 19.70 15.92 10.24
CA GLU A 163 19.73 17.08 11.10
C GLU A 163 21.18 17.51 11.34
N HIS A 164 21.49 18.72 10.90
CA HIS A 164 22.78 19.35 11.11
C HIS A 164 22.56 20.74 11.72
N HIS A 165 23.04 20.95 12.95
CA HIS A 165 22.88 22.20 13.71
C HIS A 165 21.42 22.70 13.82
N GLY A 166 20.48 21.81 14.15
CA GLY A 166 19.06 22.18 14.31
C GLY A 166 18.33 22.51 13.02
N ARG A 167 18.95 22.23 11.85
CA ARG A 167 18.29 22.32 10.54
C ARG A 167 18.30 20.96 9.86
N ARG A 168 17.14 20.53 9.38
CA ARG A 168 17.00 19.32 8.54
C ARG A 168 17.42 19.65 7.12
N GLN A 169 18.39 18.90 6.59
CA GLN A 169 18.81 19.00 5.20
C GLN A 169 18.63 17.65 4.50
N PRO A 170 18.05 17.60 3.28
CA PRO A 170 17.97 16.36 2.53
C PRO A 170 19.37 15.88 2.18
N SER A 171 19.74 14.73 2.74
CA SER A 171 21.03 14.09 2.47
C SER A 171 20.95 13.14 1.28
N ARG A 172 19.81 12.44 1.11
CA ARG A 172 19.63 11.46 0.04
C ARG A 172 18.17 11.39 -0.39
N VAL A 173 17.95 11.33 -1.71
CA VAL A 173 16.63 11.07 -2.30
C VAL A 173 16.76 9.98 -3.36
N ALA A 174 16.03 8.88 -3.19
CA ALA A 174 15.91 7.80 -4.16
C ALA A 174 14.50 7.82 -4.75
N ARG A 175 14.39 7.59 -6.06
CA ARG A 175 13.10 7.55 -6.78
C ARG A 175 13.14 6.47 -7.84
N TRP A 176 12.11 5.65 -7.89
CA TRP A 176 11.97 4.65 -8.93
C TRP A 176 10.51 4.31 -9.18
N ARG A 177 10.28 3.56 -10.25
CA ARG A 177 8.99 3.01 -10.62
C ARG A 177 9.17 1.54 -10.94
N THR A 178 8.30 0.71 -10.36
CA THR A 178 8.26 -0.73 -10.60
C THR A 178 6.96 -1.07 -11.31
N GLU A 179 7.07 -1.71 -12.47
CA GLU A 179 5.93 -2.26 -13.20
C GLU A 179 5.59 -3.64 -12.62
N LEU A 180 4.32 -3.86 -12.31
CA LEU A 180 3.80 -5.07 -11.69
C LEU A 180 2.82 -5.74 -12.67
N PRO A 181 3.32 -6.58 -13.59
CA PRO A 181 2.45 -7.25 -14.55
C PRO A 181 1.51 -8.20 -13.83
N TRP A 182 0.23 -8.21 -14.19
CA TRP A 182 -0.75 -9.14 -13.63
C TRP A 182 -1.67 -9.65 -14.73
N ASP A 183 -1.73 -10.96 -14.88
CA ASP A 183 -2.53 -11.65 -15.90
C ASP A 183 -3.99 -11.91 -15.45
N GLY A 184 -4.33 -11.48 -14.23
CA GLY A 184 -5.62 -11.73 -13.62
C GLY A 184 -5.67 -13.01 -12.80
N GLN A 185 -4.64 -13.84 -12.81
CA GLN A 185 -4.56 -15.08 -12.04
C GLN A 185 -3.84 -14.85 -10.71
N GLY A 186 -4.38 -15.41 -9.63
CA GLY A 186 -3.76 -15.36 -8.31
C GLY A 186 -3.39 -13.95 -7.85
N VAL A 187 -2.19 -13.83 -7.29
CA VAL A 187 -1.63 -12.58 -6.74
C VAL A 187 -0.83 -11.82 -7.78
N ILE A 188 -0.55 -10.55 -7.52
CA ILE A 188 0.33 -9.74 -8.36
C ILE A 188 1.78 -10.22 -8.11
N PRO A 189 2.49 -10.70 -9.14
CA PRO A 189 3.88 -11.13 -8.99
C PRO A 189 4.79 -9.94 -8.65
N ALA A 190 5.77 -10.21 -7.79
CA ALA A 190 6.82 -9.26 -7.49
C ALA A 190 8.02 -9.47 -8.44
N PRO A 191 8.36 -8.49 -9.29
CA PRO A 191 9.58 -8.58 -10.07
C PRO A 191 10.81 -8.53 -9.15
N PRO A 192 11.91 -9.21 -9.49
CA PRO A 192 13.15 -9.10 -8.74
C PRO A 192 13.74 -7.68 -8.88
N PRO A 193 14.57 -7.25 -7.91
CA PRO A 193 15.30 -5.99 -8.03
C PRO A 193 16.16 -5.96 -9.31
N PRO A 194 16.19 -4.85 -10.06
CA PRO A 194 17.04 -4.74 -11.23
C PRO A 194 18.54 -4.78 -10.83
N PRO A 195 19.43 -5.26 -11.71
CA PRO A 195 20.87 -5.20 -11.47
C PRO A 195 21.34 -3.78 -11.15
N GLY A 196 22.10 -3.62 -10.06
CA GLY A 196 22.57 -2.30 -9.62
C GLY A 196 21.51 -1.43 -8.94
N ALA A 197 20.34 -1.97 -8.58
CA ALA A 197 19.37 -1.28 -7.76
C ALA A 197 20.02 -0.75 -6.47
N GLN A 198 19.66 0.48 -6.10
CA GLN A 198 20.02 1.04 -4.79
C GLN A 198 19.46 0.16 -3.68
N GLU A 199 20.09 0.18 -2.51
CA GLU A 199 19.72 -0.69 -1.38
C GLU A 199 18.24 -0.57 -1.01
N GLU A 200 17.69 0.65 -1.01
CA GLU A 200 16.29 0.91 -0.67
C GLU A 200 15.33 0.29 -1.70
N HIS A 201 15.66 0.39 -2.99
CA HIS A 201 14.89 -0.23 -4.06
C HIS A 201 14.92 -1.76 -3.92
N ALA A 202 16.12 -2.33 -3.74
CA ALA A 202 16.25 -3.77 -3.57
C ALA A 202 15.53 -4.30 -2.33
N ARG A 203 15.48 -3.52 -1.24
CA ARG A 203 14.75 -3.87 -0.03
C ARG A 203 13.24 -3.88 -0.25
N VAL A 204 12.69 -2.83 -0.87
CA VAL A 204 11.25 -2.77 -1.21
C VAL A 204 10.84 -3.94 -2.10
N ASP A 205 11.64 -4.28 -3.12
CA ASP A 205 11.32 -5.36 -4.04
C ASP A 205 11.41 -6.74 -3.37
N ARG A 206 12.39 -6.98 -2.49
CA ARG A 206 12.45 -8.22 -1.69
C ARG A 206 11.26 -8.37 -0.75
N THR A 207 10.87 -7.29 -0.09
CA THR A 207 9.68 -7.27 0.76
C THR A 207 8.41 -7.57 -0.04
N ARG A 208 8.27 -6.97 -1.23
CA ARG A 208 7.15 -7.26 -2.13
C ARG A 208 7.13 -8.74 -2.54
N ALA A 209 8.28 -9.34 -2.81
CA ALA A 209 8.39 -10.76 -3.13
C ALA A 209 7.94 -11.65 -1.96
N ALA A 210 8.42 -11.40 -0.74
CA ALA A 210 8.00 -12.15 0.44
C ALA A 210 6.49 -12.07 0.70
N VAL A 211 5.89 -10.88 0.50
CA VAL A 211 4.45 -10.67 0.58
C VAL A 211 3.71 -11.45 -0.51
N ALA A 212 4.19 -11.39 -1.75
CA ALA A 212 3.58 -12.09 -2.88
C ALA A 212 3.59 -13.61 -2.67
N ASP A 213 4.71 -14.15 -2.18
CA ASP A 213 4.84 -15.58 -1.86
C ASP A 213 3.81 -16.01 -0.81
N TRP A 214 3.69 -15.27 0.29
CA TRP A 214 2.71 -15.59 1.34
C TRP A 214 1.24 -15.46 0.88
N LEU A 215 0.94 -14.45 0.05
CA LEU A 215 -0.39 -14.30 -0.55
C LEU A 215 -0.69 -15.40 -1.58
N ALA A 216 0.33 -16.01 -2.19
CA ALA A 216 0.18 -17.05 -3.19
C ALA A 216 -0.17 -18.41 -2.58
N GLU A 217 0.26 -18.69 -1.35
CA GLU A 217 -0.01 -19.95 -0.63
C GLU A 217 -1.49 -20.32 -0.57
N ALA A 218 -2.35 -19.32 -0.36
CA ALA A 218 -3.80 -19.48 -0.29
C ALA A 218 -4.50 -18.16 -0.62
N PRO A 219 -5.78 -18.18 -1.04
CA PRO A 219 -6.55 -16.96 -1.23
C PRO A 219 -6.75 -16.25 0.11
N ARG A 220 -5.93 -15.22 0.38
CA ARG A 220 -5.98 -14.48 1.65
C ARG A 220 -7.08 -13.43 1.61
N THR A 221 -8.00 -13.53 2.56
CA THR A 221 -9.09 -12.57 2.79
C THR A 221 -9.06 -11.96 4.18
N ASP A 222 -8.22 -12.48 5.07
CA ASP A 222 -8.01 -11.95 6.41
C ASP A 222 -6.52 -11.72 6.60
N LEU A 223 -6.15 -10.47 6.88
CA LEU A 223 -4.76 -10.07 7.08
C LEU A 223 -4.41 -9.84 8.55
N ARG A 224 -5.27 -10.19 9.50
CA ARG A 224 -4.99 -9.96 10.93
C ARG A 224 -3.77 -10.73 11.45
N GLU A 225 -3.51 -11.90 10.87
CA GLU A 225 -2.37 -12.77 11.21
C GLU A 225 -1.24 -12.71 10.18
N ALA A 226 -1.27 -11.72 9.27
CA ALA A 226 -0.19 -11.55 8.31
C ALA A 226 1.13 -11.22 9.06
N PRO A 227 2.26 -11.86 8.71
CA PRO A 227 3.56 -11.66 9.35
C PRO A 227 4.21 -10.36 8.88
N PHE A 228 3.48 -9.27 9.08
CA PHE A 228 3.86 -7.97 8.58
C PHE A 228 5.26 -7.59 9.11
N GLU A 229 5.52 -7.78 10.40
CA GLU A 229 6.79 -7.48 11.06
C GLU A 229 7.98 -8.16 10.36
N GLU A 230 7.81 -9.41 9.93
CA GLU A 230 8.87 -10.22 9.29
C GLU A 230 9.21 -9.73 7.88
N TRP A 231 8.23 -9.25 7.12
CA TRP A 231 8.46 -8.83 5.73
C TRP A 231 9.32 -7.59 5.59
N GLY A 232 9.61 -6.88 6.69
CA GLY A 232 10.36 -5.64 6.63
C GLY A 232 9.62 -4.54 5.85
N LEU A 233 8.32 -4.72 5.55
CA LEU A 233 7.42 -3.61 5.18
C LEU A 233 7.65 -2.45 6.17
N TRP A 234 7.91 -2.79 7.43
CA TRP A 234 8.10 -1.97 8.62
C TRP A 234 9.44 -1.23 8.62
N ASN A 235 10.41 -1.69 7.80
CA ASN A 235 11.84 -1.44 7.94
C ASN A 235 12.51 -1.06 6.62
N VAL A 236 11.77 -0.45 5.68
CA VAL A 236 12.38 0.20 4.51
C VAL A 236 13.34 1.32 4.97
N GLY A 237 13.21 1.77 6.22
CA GLY A 237 14.03 2.83 6.83
C GLY A 237 15.14 2.43 7.81
N LEU A 238 15.15 1.21 8.36
CA LEU A 238 16.19 0.80 9.31
C LEU A 238 17.45 0.37 8.55
N ILE A 239 18.38 1.30 8.39
CA ILE A 239 19.80 0.93 8.25
C ILE A 239 20.24 0.54 9.66
N GLU A 240 20.70 -0.70 9.83
CA GLU A 240 21.58 -1.01 10.96
C GLU A 240 22.72 -0.01 10.88
N GLN A 241 22.86 0.85 11.90
CA GLN A 241 24.03 1.72 11.96
C GLN A 241 25.27 0.82 11.77
N PRO A 242 26.16 1.12 10.81
CA PRO A 242 27.42 0.41 10.78
C PRO A 242 28.09 0.62 12.15
N ALA A 243 28.47 -0.50 12.77
CA ALA A 243 29.19 -0.51 14.04
C ALA A 243 30.46 0.35 13.98
#